data_AF-A0A959YG19-F1
#
_entry.id   AF-A0A959YG19-F1
#
_cell.length_a   1.000
_cell.length_b   1.000
_cell.length_c   1.000
_cell.angle_alpha   90.00
_cell.angle_beta   90.00
_cell.angle_gamma   90.00
#
_symmetry.space_group_name_H-M   'P 1'
#
loop_
_entity.id
_entity.type
_entity.pdbx_description
1 polymer ?
#
loop_
_entity_poly.entity_id
_entity_poly.type
_entity_poly.pdbx_seq_one_letter_code
_entity_poly.pdbx_strand_id
1 'polypeptide(L)'
;MNRWLGAGAILAGSIALGAIREFLFLNLNYQIDHVERGTPYSYAHSLFQGWTKDLDLEALVLLKWSLSLAFIATLAAAAVGTARLLYPEKRYGVPILIGTVTMAFLAFGLHLGGSWLPPLGSVGVKVLHALQYPVVLLLLWVARPLVGRADRSQ
;
A
#
# COMPACT_ATOMS: atom_id res chain seq x y z
N MET A 1 -23.15 5.54 14.65
CA MET A 1 -22.67 4.23 14.17
C MET A 1 -21.95 3.53 15.32
N ASN A 2 -22.31 2.28 15.64
CA ASN A 2 -21.63 1.52 16.70
C ASN A 2 -20.13 1.41 16.37
N ARG A 3 -19.25 1.75 17.32
CA ARG A 3 -17.79 1.76 17.10
C ARG A 3 -17.29 0.40 16.62
N TRP A 4 -17.94 -0.69 17.06
CA TRP A 4 -17.64 -2.06 16.62
C TRP A 4 -18.04 -2.34 15.17
N LEU A 5 -19.14 -1.77 14.69
CA LEU A 5 -19.53 -1.86 13.27
C LEU A 5 -18.52 -1.11 12.39
N GLY A 6 -18.12 0.10 12.80
CA GLY A 6 -17.09 0.86 12.08
C GLY A 6 -15.74 0.13 12.05
N ALA A 7 -15.39 -0.52 13.15
CA ALA A 7 -14.13 -1.24 13.26
C ALA A 7 -14.14 -2.53 12.41
N GLY A 8 -15.25 -3.28 12.41
CA GLY A 8 -15.46 -4.42 11.54
C GLY A 8 -15.45 -4.05 10.05
N ALA A 9 -16.06 -2.92 9.69
CA ALA A 9 -16.04 -2.41 8.32
C ALA A 9 -14.63 -2.05 7.86
N ILE A 10 -13.82 -1.41 8.72
CA ILE A 10 -12.42 -1.10 8.38
C ILE A 10 -11.61 -2.39 8.22
N LEU A 11 -11.78 -3.39 9.09
CA LEU A 11 -11.07 -4.67 8.96
C LEU A 11 -11.44 -5.40 7.66
N ALA A 12 -12.74 -5.55 7.38
CA ALA A 12 -13.21 -6.17 6.14
C ALA A 12 -12.72 -5.41 4.90
N GLY A 13 -12.79 -4.07 4.93
CA GLY A 13 -12.26 -3.22 3.88
C GLY A 13 -10.74 -3.38 3.68
N SER A 14 -9.98 -3.56 4.76
CA SER A 14 -8.53 -3.77 4.69
C SER A 14 -8.16 -5.11 4.04
N ILE A 15 -8.93 -6.17 4.34
CA ILE A 15 -8.75 -7.48 3.73
C ILE A 15 -9.08 -7.42 2.24
N ALA A 16 -10.22 -6.82 1.89
CA ALA A 16 -10.63 -6.62 0.50
C ALA A 16 -9.59 -5.79 -0.27
N LEU A 17 -9.11 -4.70 0.32
CA LEU A 17 -8.07 -3.85 -0.27
C LEU A 17 -6.77 -4.63 -0.50
N GLY A 18 -6.35 -5.48 0.45
CA GLY A 18 -5.19 -6.36 0.29
C GLY A 18 -5.35 -7.34 -0.88
N ALA A 19 -6.52 -7.96 -1.02
CA ALA A 19 -6.81 -8.88 -2.13
C ALA A 19 -6.82 -8.17 -3.49
N ILE A 20 -7.45 -6.98 -3.57
CA ILE A 20 -7.47 -6.15 -4.78
C ILE A 20 -6.03 -5.72 -5.15
N ARG A 21 -5.24 -5.30 -4.16
CA ARG A 21 -3.83 -4.94 -4.37
C ARG A 21 -3.06 -6.10 -5.00
N GLU A 22 -3.14 -7.28 -4.39
CA GLU A 22 -2.40 -8.45 -4.87
C GLU A 22 -2.80 -8.80 -6.30
N PHE A 23 -4.12 -8.84 -6.57
CA PHE A 23 -4.63 -9.07 -7.92
C PHE A 23 -4.08 -8.05 -8.92
N LEU A 24 -4.17 -6.75 -8.63
CA LEU A 24 -3.74 -5.71 -9.57
C LEU A 24 -2.23 -5.73 -9.80
N PHE A 25 -1.42 -5.74 -8.75
CA PHE A 25 0.04 -5.62 -8.88
C PHE A 25 0.71 -6.88 -9.42
N LEU A 26 0.21 -8.07 -9.07
CA LEU A 26 0.72 -9.33 -9.63
C LEU A 26 0.49 -9.35 -11.15
N ASN A 27 -0.74 -9.07 -11.58
CA ASN A 27 -1.10 -9.09 -13.00
C ASN A 27 -0.42 -7.97 -13.79
N LEU A 28 -0.27 -6.79 -13.21
CA LEU A 28 0.44 -5.69 -13.85
C LEU A 28 1.93 -6.01 -14.03
N ASN A 29 2.57 -6.66 -13.06
CA ASN A 29 3.96 -7.11 -13.23
C ASN A 29 4.10 -8.16 -14.33
N TYR A 30 3.17 -9.11 -14.43
CA TYR A 30 3.18 -10.08 -15.53
C TYR A 30 2.98 -9.41 -16.89
N GLN A 31 2.09 -8.42 -16.98
CA GLN A 31 1.85 -7.70 -18.23
C GLN A 31 3.06 -6.84 -18.63
N ILE A 32 3.70 -6.17 -17.67
CA ILE A 32 4.94 -5.41 -17.91
C ILE A 32 6.04 -6.35 -18.40
N ASP A 33 6.27 -7.49 -17.72
CA ASP A 33 7.30 -8.46 -18.12
C ASP A 33 7.05 -8.99 -19.55
N HIS A 34 5.78 -9.27 -19.89
CA HIS A 34 5.39 -9.72 -21.22
C HIS A 34 5.70 -8.67 -22.30
N VAL A 35 5.30 -7.41 -22.08
CA VAL A 35 5.53 -6.32 -23.04
C VAL A 35 7.01 -5.95 -23.13
N GLU A 36 7.72 -5.90 -22.01
CA GLU A 36 9.14 -5.53 -21.94
C GLU A 36 10.04 -6.57 -22.62
N ARG A 37 9.74 -7.87 -22.46
CA ARG A 37 10.57 -8.96 -22.99
C ARG A 37 10.06 -9.56 -24.28
N GLY A 38 8.88 -9.15 -24.75
CA GLY A 38 8.22 -9.72 -25.93
C GLY A 38 7.97 -11.22 -25.80
N THR A 39 7.59 -11.70 -24.61
CA THR A 39 7.34 -13.13 -24.40
C THR A 39 6.14 -13.59 -25.23
N PRO A 40 6.05 -14.89 -25.60
CA PRO A 40 4.93 -15.38 -26.40
C PRO A 40 3.57 -15.37 -25.67
N TYR A 41 3.57 -15.26 -24.34
CA TYR A 41 2.35 -15.25 -23.52
C TYR A 41 2.53 -14.42 -22.25
N SER A 42 1.43 -13.81 -21.78
CA SER A 42 1.32 -13.14 -20.49
C SER A 42 0.68 -14.08 -19.47
N TYR A 43 1.27 -14.18 -18.27
CA TYR A 43 0.69 -14.92 -17.14
C TYR A 43 -0.34 -14.08 -16.36
N ALA A 44 -0.61 -12.85 -16.80
CA ALA A 44 -1.68 -12.05 -16.20
C ALA A 44 -3.03 -12.73 -16.39
N HIS A 45 -3.94 -12.53 -15.45
CA HIS A 45 -5.31 -13.01 -15.52
C HIS A 45 -6.02 -12.43 -16.75
N SER A 46 -6.82 -13.24 -17.46
CA SER A 46 -7.47 -12.86 -18.73
C SER A 46 -8.28 -11.57 -18.64
N LEU A 47 -9.01 -11.38 -17.53
CA LEU A 47 -9.73 -10.14 -17.24
C LEU A 47 -8.81 -8.91 -17.23
N PHE A 48 -7.63 -9.02 -16.61
CA PHE A 48 -6.67 -7.92 -16.53
C PHE A 48 -6.00 -7.66 -17.87
N GLN A 49 -5.69 -8.72 -18.63
CA GLN A 49 -5.22 -8.59 -20.01
C GLN A 49 -6.24 -7.82 -20.86
N GLY A 50 -7.53 -8.10 -20.71
CA GLY A 50 -8.60 -7.35 -21.39
C GLY A 50 -8.56 -5.85 -21.14
N TRP A 51 -8.19 -5.41 -19.93
CA TRP A 51 -8.04 -3.99 -19.58
C TRP A 51 -6.75 -3.35 -20.07
N THR A 52 -5.72 -4.13 -20.41
CA THR A 52 -4.35 -3.65 -20.62
C THR A 52 -3.77 -4.03 -21.98
N LYS A 53 -4.51 -4.74 -22.82
CA LYS A 53 -4.04 -5.31 -24.10
C LYS A 53 -3.44 -4.28 -25.08
N ASP A 54 -3.92 -3.05 -25.05
CA ASP A 54 -3.51 -1.98 -25.97
C ASP A 54 -2.56 -0.96 -25.31
N LEU A 55 -2.16 -1.20 -24.06
CA LEU A 55 -1.23 -0.33 -23.34
C LEU A 55 0.22 -0.69 -23.69
N ASP A 56 1.02 0.32 -23.98
CA ASP A 56 2.47 0.18 -24.13
C ASP A 56 3.18 0.13 -22.77
N LEU A 57 4.50 -0.09 -22.81
CA LEU A 57 5.32 -0.21 -21.61
C LEU A 57 5.26 1.05 -20.74
N GLU A 58 5.28 2.23 -21.36
CA GLU A 58 5.24 3.51 -20.64
C GLU A 58 3.91 3.67 -19.89
N ALA A 59 2.78 3.42 -20.55
CA ALA A 59 1.46 3.47 -19.95
C ALA A 59 1.31 2.46 -18.81
N LEU A 60 1.83 1.25 -18.95
CA LEU A 60 1.80 0.22 -17.90
C LEU A 60 2.64 0.63 -16.67
N VAL A 61 3.81 1.21 -16.89
CA VAL A 61 4.66 1.73 -15.81
C VAL A 61 3.98 2.90 -15.11
N LEU A 62 3.40 3.84 -15.86
CA LEU A 62 2.64 4.95 -15.30
C LEU A 62 1.47 4.45 -14.45
N LEU A 63 0.69 3.49 -14.98
CA LEU A 63 -0.41 2.85 -14.26
C LEU A 63 0.06 2.23 -12.94
N LYS A 64 1.22 1.56 -12.93
CA LYS A 64 1.80 0.97 -11.72
C LYS A 64 2.09 2.03 -10.66
N TRP A 65 2.66 3.16 -11.06
CA TRP A 65 2.94 4.28 -10.15
C TRP A 65 1.65 4.95 -9.66
N SER A 66 0.69 5.20 -10.54
CA SER A 66 -0.61 5.77 -10.17
C SER A 66 -1.37 4.88 -9.18
N LEU A 67 -1.42 3.56 -9.43
CA LEU A 67 -2.00 2.60 -8.49
C LEU A 67 -1.23 2.59 -7.17
N SER A 68 0.10 2.66 -7.20
CA SER A 68 0.92 2.70 -5.98
C SER A 68 0.56 3.90 -5.11
N LEU A 69 0.46 5.10 -5.69
CA LEU A 69 0.05 6.30 -5.00
C LEU A 69 -1.38 6.19 -4.43
N ALA A 70 -2.33 5.68 -5.23
CA ALA A 70 -3.71 5.49 -4.82
C ALA A 70 -3.84 4.53 -3.62
N PHE A 71 -3.11 3.40 -3.63
CA PHE A 71 -3.10 2.45 -2.52
C PHE A 71 -2.47 3.03 -1.25
N ILE A 72 -1.34 3.74 -1.37
CA ILE A 72 -0.69 4.40 -0.23
C ILE A 72 -1.62 5.42 0.39
N ALA A 73 -2.25 6.28 -0.42
CA ALA A 73 -3.20 7.28 0.06
C ALA A 73 -4.42 6.64 0.74
N THR A 74 -4.97 5.57 0.15
CA THR A 74 -6.11 4.84 0.71
C THR A 74 -5.76 4.19 2.05
N LEU A 75 -4.60 3.55 2.16
CA LEU A 75 -4.13 2.94 3.39
C LEU A 75 -3.80 3.97 4.47
N ALA A 76 -3.21 5.11 4.11
CA ALA A 76 -2.97 6.21 5.03
C ALA A 76 -4.29 6.75 5.58
N ALA A 77 -5.30 6.96 4.72
CA ALA A 77 -6.63 7.40 5.14
C ALA A 77 -7.30 6.37 6.06
N ALA A 78 -7.22 5.07 5.71
CA ALA A 78 -7.72 3.99 6.55
C ALA A 78 -7.00 3.94 7.91
N ALA A 79 -5.69 4.19 7.95
CA ALA A 79 -4.89 4.18 9.18
C ALA A 79 -5.25 5.34 10.09
N VAL A 80 -5.40 6.54 9.53
CA VAL A 80 -5.89 7.71 10.26
C VAL A 80 -7.32 7.47 10.77
N GLY A 81 -8.22 6.92 9.95
CA GLY A 81 -9.58 6.58 10.33
C GLY A 81 -9.62 5.56 11.48
N THR A 82 -8.80 4.51 11.38
CA THR A 82 -8.65 3.49 12.43
C THR A 82 -8.13 4.09 13.72
N ALA A 83 -7.08 4.92 13.64
CA ALA A 83 -6.49 5.55 14.80
C ALA A 83 -7.49 6.49 15.51
N ARG A 84 -8.27 7.27 14.77
CA ARG A 84 -9.35 8.11 15.32
C ARG A 84 -10.44 7.28 16.00
N LEU A 85 -10.78 6.12 15.42
CA LEU A 85 -11.79 5.24 15.99
C LEU A 85 -11.33 4.55 17.27
N LEU A 86 -10.08 4.09 17.31
CA LEU A 86 -9.52 3.34 18.43
C LEU A 86 -8.98 4.24 19.55
N TYR A 87 -8.43 5.41 19.22
CA TYR A 87 -7.76 6.33 20.13
C TYR A 87 -8.24 7.78 19.93
N PRO A 88 -9.52 8.10 20.19
CA PRO A 88 -10.10 9.42 19.88
C PRO A 88 -9.39 10.58 20.59
N GLU A 89 -8.85 10.34 21.79
CA GLU A 89 -8.14 11.34 22.59
C GLU A 89 -6.70 11.61 22.11
N LYS A 90 -6.14 10.72 21.26
CA LYS A 90 -4.74 10.79 20.84
C LYS A 90 -4.65 11.29 19.39
N ARG A 91 -3.73 12.22 19.12
CA ARG A 91 -3.55 12.82 17.78
C ARG A 91 -2.62 12.02 16.86
N TYR A 92 -2.84 10.72 16.72
CA TYR A 92 -1.98 9.85 15.90
C TYR A 92 -2.07 10.10 14.38
N GLY A 93 -3.08 10.86 13.92
CA GLY A 93 -3.26 11.13 12.49
C GLY A 93 -2.06 11.85 11.85
N VAL A 94 -1.48 12.84 12.53
CA VAL A 94 -0.33 13.59 12.00
C VAL A 94 0.93 12.71 11.92
N PRO A 95 1.34 11.98 12.99
CA PRO A 95 2.44 11.03 12.91
C PRO A 95 2.29 9.98 11.81
N ILE A 96 1.08 9.43 11.61
CA ILE A 96 0.80 8.44 10.55
C ILE A 96 1.08 9.05 9.16
N LEU A 97 0.57 10.26 8.92
CA LEU A 97 0.75 10.94 7.64
C LEU A 97 2.23 11.29 7.40
N ILE A 98 2.91 11.87 8.39
CA ILE A 98 4.35 12.18 8.30
C ILE A 98 5.15 10.92 8.01
N GLY A 99 4.94 9.84 8.78
CA GLY A 99 5.65 8.57 8.57
C GLY A 99 5.43 8.01 7.17
N THR A 100 4.18 8.05 6.68
CA THR A 100 3.84 7.58 5.33
C THR A 100 4.54 8.42 4.26
N VAL A 101 4.48 9.75 4.36
CA VAL A 101 5.10 10.66 3.40
C VAL A 101 6.62 10.51 3.39
N THR A 102 7.25 10.47 4.57
CA THR A 102 8.71 10.26 4.69
C THR A 102 9.15 8.96 4.02
N MET A 103 8.42 7.86 4.27
CA MET A 103 8.73 6.57 3.67
C MET A 103 8.49 6.56 2.15
N ALA A 104 7.49 7.28 1.66
CA ALA A 104 7.23 7.40 0.22
C ALA A 104 8.36 8.19 -0.48
N PHE A 105 8.80 9.30 0.11
CA PHE A 105 9.96 10.05 -0.39
C PHE A 105 11.25 9.24 -0.32
N LEU A 106 11.45 8.46 0.74
CA LEU A 106 12.59 7.55 0.84
C LEU A 106 12.56 6.51 -0.27
N ALA A 107 11.42 5.84 -0.49
CA ALA A 107 11.26 4.87 -1.57
C ALA A 107 11.55 5.48 -2.94
N PHE A 108 11.05 6.69 -3.19
CA PHE A 108 11.29 7.42 -4.43
C PHE A 108 12.77 7.80 -4.61
N GLY A 109 13.41 8.35 -3.57
CA GLY A 109 14.84 8.69 -3.60
C GLY A 109 15.72 7.46 -3.84
N LEU A 110 15.41 6.33 -3.21
CA LEU A 110 16.09 5.05 -3.44
C LEU A 110 15.90 4.54 -4.87
N HIS A 111 14.70 4.70 -5.44
CA HIS A 111 14.43 4.35 -6.83
C HIS A 111 15.28 5.18 -7.80
N LEU A 112 15.35 6.50 -7.62
CA LEU A 112 16.21 7.37 -8.43
C LEU A 112 17.69 7.02 -8.30
N GLY A 113 18.15 6.74 -7.07
CA GLY A 113 19.52 6.29 -6.80
C GLY A 113 19.85 4.92 -7.37
N GLY A 114 18.84 4.13 -7.76
CA GLY A 114 19.00 2.83 -8.43
C GLY A 114 19.72 2.92 -9.77
N SER A 115 19.67 4.07 -10.44
CA SER A 115 20.43 4.34 -11.67
C SER A 115 21.95 4.34 -11.45
N TRP A 116 22.40 4.73 -10.25
CA TRP A 116 23.81 4.76 -9.87
C TRP A 116 24.26 3.50 -9.11
N LEU A 117 23.39 2.95 -8.26
CA LEU A 117 23.66 1.76 -7.45
C LEU A 117 22.45 0.82 -7.55
N PRO A 118 22.47 -0.18 -8.46
CA PRO A 118 21.32 -1.04 -8.75
C PRO A 118 20.63 -1.68 -7.52
N PRO A 119 21.36 -2.07 -6.45
CA PRO A 119 20.72 -2.53 -5.21
C PRO A 119 19.73 -1.54 -4.59
N LEU A 120 19.97 -0.23 -4.69
CA LEU A 120 19.08 0.79 -4.13
C LEU A 120 17.70 0.78 -4.80
N GLY A 121 17.65 0.51 -6.11
CA GLY A 121 16.39 0.37 -6.83
C GLY A 121 15.53 -0.77 -6.25
N SER A 122 16.15 -1.91 -5.94
CA SER A 122 15.47 -3.04 -5.30
C SER A 122 14.95 -2.70 -3.90
N VAL A 123 15.77 -2.00 -3.10
CA VAL A 123 15.36 -1.55 -1.76
C VAL A 123 14.21 -0.57 -1.84
N GLY A 124 14.28 0.42 -2.74
CA GLY A 124 13.20 1.40 -2.96
C GLY A 124 11.87 0.75 -3.30
N VAL A 125 11.88 -0.25 -4.20
CA VAL A 125 10.67 -1.03 -4.54
C VAL A 125 10.13 -1.79 -3.33
N LYS A 126 10.98 -2.40 -2.50
CA LYS A 126 10.54 -3.10 -1.27
C LYS A 126 9.93 -2.14 -0.25
N VAL A 127 10.52 -0.95 -0.07
CA VAL A 127 9.97 0.10 0.80
C VAL A 127 8.62 0.57 0.29
N LEU A 128 8.51 0.81 -1.03
CA LEU A 128 7.24 1.21 -1.66
C LEU A 128 6.17 0.13 -1.48
N HIS A 129 6.52 -1.14 -1.69
CA HIS A 129 5.62 -2.26 -1.45
C HIS A 129 5.17 -2.33 0.01
N ALA A 130 6.07 -2.13 0.98
CA ALA A 130 5.73 -2.13 2.40
C ALA A 130 4.64 -1.10 2.76
N LEU A 131 4.65 0.07 2.12
CA LEU A 131 3.62 1.11 2.29
C LEU A 131 2.26 0.73 1.72
N GLN A 132 2.20 -0.25 0.82
CA GLN A 132 0.97 -0.71 0.19
C GLN A 132 0.35 -1.91 0.92
N TYR A 133 0.99 -2.45 1.96
CA TYR A 133 0.41 -3.51 2.76
C TYR A 133 -0.38 -2.93 3.95
N PRO A 134 -1.51 -3.54 4.35
CA PRO A 134 -2.31 -3.09 5.48
C PRO A 134 -1.68 -3.37 6.86
N VAL A 135 -0.34 -3.47 6.95
CA VAL A 135 0.39 -3.80 8.19
C VAL A 135 0.14 -2.76 9.27
N VAL A 136 0.18 -1.46 8.93
CA VAL A 136 -0.06 -0.37 9.89
C VAL A 136 -1.46 -0.47 10.51
N LEU A 137 -2.46 -0.91 9.74
CA LEU A 137 -3.82 -1.11 10.24
C LEU A 137 -3.84 -2.21 11.31
N LEU A 138 -3.20 -3.35 11.03
CA LEU A 138 -3.07 -4.45 11.99
C LEU A 138 -2.31 -4.03 13.26
N LEU A 139 -1.24 -3.26 13.11
CA LEU A 139 -0.46 -2.75 14.25
C LEU A 139 -1.30 -1.83 15.15
N LEU A 140 -2.11 -0.94 14.57
CA LEU A 140 -3.02 -0.07 15.35
C LEU A 140 -4.03 -0.88 16.17
N TRP A 141 -4.50 -2.00 15.63
CA TRP A 141 -5.40 -2.92 16.33
C TRP A 141 -4.71 -3.69 17.46
N VAL A 142 -3.53 -4.26 17.19
CA VAL A 142 -2.76 -5.06 18.17
C VAL A 142 -2.21 -4.19 19.30
N ALA A 143 -1.87 -2.93 19.02
CA ALA A 143 -1.34 -1.99 20.03
C ALA A 143 -2.40 -1.52 21.04
N ARG A 144 -3.69 -1.70 20.76
CA ARG A 144 -4.80 -1.19 21.58
C ARG A 144 -4.74 -1.63 23.05
N PRO A 145 -4.59 -2.93 23.38
CA PRO A 145 -4.44 -3.38 24.76
C PRO A 145 -3.19 -2.83 25.46
N LEU A 146 -2.13 -2.49 24.72
CA LEU A 146 -0.87 -1.96 25.30
C LEU A 146 -1.04 -0.50 25.74
N VAL A 147 -1.66 0.32 24.89
CA VAL A 147 -1.94 1.74 25.22
C VAL A 147 -2.89 1.84 26.42
N GLY A 148 -3.93 1.00 26.47
CA GLY A 148 -4.88 0.99 27.60
C GLY A 148 -4.31 0.47 28.92
N ARG A 149 -3.11 -0.11 28.95
CA ARG A 149 -2.39 -0.43 30.19
C ARG A 149 -1.53 0.75 30.67
N ALA A 150 -0.86 1.44 29.74
CA ALA A 150 -0.02 2.60 30.04
C ALA A 150 -0.82 3.77 30.65
N ASP A 151 -2.05 4.01 30.16
CA ASP A 151 -2.93 5.06 30.69
C ASP A 151 -3.50 4.71 32.10
N ARG A 152 -3.41 3.44 32.57
CA ARG A 152 -3.90 3.01 33.90
C ARG A 152 -2.83 2.96 34.99
N SER A 153 -1.57 3.12 34.60
CA SER A 153 -0.41 3.15 35.50
C SER A 153 0.06 4.57 35.86
N GLN A 154 -0.70 5.59 35.43
CA GLN A 154 -0.55 7.00 35.80
C GLN A 154 -1.68 7.39 36.75
#